data_AF-A0A519HYS1-F1
#
_entry.id   AF-A0A519HYS1-F1
#
_cell.length_a   1.000
_cell.length_b   1.000
_cell.length_c   1.000
_cell.angle_alpha   90.00
_cell.angle_beta   90.00
_cell.angle_gamma   90.00
#
_symmetry.space_group_name_H-M   'P 1'
#
loop_
_entity.id
_entity.type
_entity.pdbx_description
1 polymer ?
#
loop_
_entity_poly.entity_id
_entity_poly.type
_entity_poly.pdbx_seq_one_letter_code
_entity_poly.pdbx_strand_id
1 'polypeptide(L)'
;MTPSLLIRPVLVLLATSGLAACGMVDADPHRFENLAESVAAIPLDGGARAEATPAAHRTASEAGLRPALRVEVLDPHALWDARDADLNGMVERNAPRLVAAAAPAVADAVVQQVSTRIDKATANAGLRPAIHARPAAAPAAPTASRGLVQLGAYSSEASARAAWARLKGGQAAWALDGLSPVYEAVDVGGRSLTRLKVRAPAAGAGAVCAAAGIDDPWCRRAV
;
A
#
# COMPACT_ATOMS: atom_id res chain seq x y z
N MET A 1 -42.62 -0.79 15.58
CA MET A 1 -42.92 -0.11 14.30
C MET A 1 -41.61 0.15 13.59
N THR A 2 -41.32 -0.64 12.56
CA THR A 2 -40.13 -0.54 11.71
C THR A 2 -40.59 -0.20 10.29
N PRO A 3 -40.19 0.95 9.73
CA PRO A 3 -40.36 1.20 8.30
C PRO A 3 -39.00 1.10 7.59
N SER A 4 -38.78 0.03 6.82
CA SER A 4 -37.70 -0.01 5.81
C SER A 4 -37.97 -1.09 4.76
N LEU A 5 -38.89 -0.82 3.83
CA LEU A 5 -39.15 -1.69 2.67
C LEU A 5 -39.58 -0.92 1.41
N LEU A 6 -39.08 0.30 1.18
CA LEU A 6 -39.41 1.06 -0.04
C LEU A 6 -38.21 1.53 -0.88
N ILE A 7 -36.96 1.32 -0.42
CA ILE A 7 -35.76 1.79 -1.15
C ILE A 7 -35.25 0.75 -2.16
N ARG A 8 -35.72 -0.50 -2.08
CA ARG A 8 -35.24 -1.62 -2.91
C ARG A 8 -35.71 -1.69 -4.38
N PRO A 9 -36.90 -1.18 -4.81
CA PRO A 9 -37.31 -1.33 -6.20
C PRO A 9 -36.70 -0.28 -7.14
N VAL A 10 -36.34 0.91 -6.62
CA VAL A 10 -35.78 2.00 -7.44
C VAL A 10 -34.36 1.69 -7.92
N LEU A 11 -33.55 1.03 -7.09
CA LEU A 11 -32.18 0.65 -7.44
C LEU A 11 -32.12 -0.49 -8.49
N VAL A 12 -33.13 -1.37 -8.52
CA VAL A 12 -33.20 -2.45 -9.53
C VAL A 12 -33.65 -1.91 -10.90
N LEU A 13 -34.55 -0.92 -10.90
CA LEU A 13 -34.95 -0.22 -12.13
C LEU A 13 -33.82 0.66 -12.71
N LEU A 14 -32.98 1.28 -11.87
CA LEU A 14 -31.82 2.04 -12.36
C LEU A 14 -30.71 1.13 -12.92
N ALA A 15 -30.50 -0.05 -12.32
CA ALA A 15 -29.49 -1.01 -12.76
C ALA A 15 -29.80 -1.66 -14.12
N THR A 16 -31.09 -1.80 -14.47
CA THR A 16 -31.52 -2.37 -15.75
C THR A 16 -31.45 -1.36 -16.90
N SER A 17 -31.62 -0.06 -16.62
CA SER A 17 -31.44 1.01 -17.61
C SER A 17 -29.98 1.19 -18.09
N GLY A 18 -28.99 0.82 -17.26
CA GLY A 18 -27.56 0.93 -17.61
C GLY A 18 -27.08 -0.14 -18.59
N LEU A 19 -27.76 -1.28 -18.68
CA LEU A 19 -27.37 -2.40 -19.55
C LEU A 19 -27.90 -2.29 -20.99
N ALA A 20 -28.92 -1.46 -21.24
CA ALA A 20 -29.44 -1.20 -22.58
C ALA A 20 -28.61 -0.16 -23.37
N ALA A 21 -27.72 0.57 -22.71
CA ALA A 21 -26.94 1.64 -23.34
C ALA A 21 -25.74 1.15 -24.19
N CYS A 22 -25.34 -0.12 -24.06
CA CYS A 22 -24.24 -0.68 -24.85
C CYS A 22 -24.68 -1.42 -26.13
N GLY A 23 -25.99 -1.48 -26.42
CA GLY A 23 -26.54 -2.22 -27.58
C GLY A 23 -27.09 -1.36 -28.73
N MET A 24 -27.27 -0.03 -28.53
CA MET A 24 -27.90 0.86 -29.52
C MET A 24 -26.91 1.58 -30.46
N VAL A 25 -25.68 1.09 -30.59
CA VAL A 25 -24.67 1.67 -31.52
C VAL A 25 -24.67 0.97 -32.89
N ASP A 26 -25.57 -0.01 -33.11
CA ASP A 26 -25.49 -0.96 -34.23
C ASP A 26 -26.75 -0.99 -35.12
N ALA A 27 -27.23 0.17 -35.57
CA ALA A 27 -28.45 0.27 -36.40
C ALA A 27 -28.20 0.51 -37.90
N ASP A 28 -26.98 0.88 -38.31
CA ASP A 28 -26.67 1.19 -39.71
C ASP A 28 -25.86 0.04 -40.36
N PRO A 29 -26.45 -0.71 -41.32
CA PRO A 29 -25.77 -1.82 -42.00
C PRO A 29 -24.61 -1.35 -42.91
N HIS A 30 -24.53 -0.07 -43.26
CA HIS A 30 -23.50 0.50 -44.12
C HIS A 30 -22.48 1.34 -43.35
N ARG A 31 -22.48 1.32 -42.02
CA ARG A 31 -21.55 2.09 -41.18
C ARG A 31 -20.08 1.80 -41.49
N PHE A 32 -19.76 0.55 -41.84
CA PHE A 32 -18.40 0.12 -42.12
C PHE A 32 -17.95 0.61 -43.50
N GLU A 33 -18.80 0.49 -44.52
CA GLU A 33 -18.59 1.13 -45.83
C GLU A 33 -18.47 2.65 -45.71
N ASN A 34 -19.37 3.32 -44.99
CA ASN A 34 -19.33 4.77 -44.80
C ASN A 34 -18.05 5.22 -44.08
N LEU A 35 -17.60 4.46 -43.06
CA LEU A 35 -16.34 4.72 -42.38
C LEU A 35 -15.14 4.46 -43.30
N ALA A 36 -15.15 3.36 -44.05
CA ALA A 36 -14.09 3.03 -44.99
C ALA A 36 -13.96 4.09 -46.11
N GLU A 37 -15.08 4.56 -46.65
CA GLU A 37 -15.14 5.63 -47.64
C GLU A 37 -14.63 6.96 -47.07
N SER A 38 -14.96 7.25 -45.80
CA SER A 38 -14.45 8.45 -45.11
C SER A 38 -12.93 8.43 -44.90
N VAL A 39 -12.35 7.25 -44.61
CA VAL A 39 -10.90 7.08 -44.43
C VAL A 39 -10.19 7.09 -45.78
N ALA A 40 -10.75 6.43 -46.79
CA ALA A 40 -10.23 6.42 -48.16
C ALA A 40 -10.22 7.82 -48.80
N ALA A 41 -11.15 8.69 -48.40
CA ALA A 41 -11.22 10.07 -48.85
C ALA A 41 -10.18 11.01 -48.20
N ILE A 42 -9.39 10.54 -47.22
CA ILE A 42 -8.33 11.36 -46.60
C ILE A 42 -7.17 11.50 -47.59
N PRO A 43 -6.88 12.71 -48.11
CA PRO A 43 -5.82 12.90 -49.08
C PRO A 43 -4.45 12.65 -48.41
N LEU A 44 -3.70 11.68 -48.94
CA LEU A 44 -2.38 11.31 -48.42
C LEU A 44 -1.24 12.16 -49.02
N ASP A 45 -1.49 12.83 -50.16
CA ASP A 45 -0.47 13.52 -50.95
C ASP A 45 -0.33 15.02 -50.62
N GLY A 46 -0.93 15.50 -49.53
CA GLY A 46 -0.86 16.91 -49.13
C GLY A 46 -1.49 17.90 -50.15
N GLY A 47 -2.23 17.38 -51.14
CA GLY A 47 -2.91 18.17 -52.15
C GLY A 47 -3.99 19.06 -51.54
N ALA A 48 -4.12 20.27 -52.10
CA ALA A 48 -5.03 21.31 -51.64
C ALA A 48 -6.45 20.74 -51.40
N ARG A 49 -6.92 20.90 -50.17
CA ARG A 49 -8.28 20.57 -49.73
C ARG A 49 -9.28 21.17 -50.71
N ALA A 50 -10.05 20.33 -51.39
CA ALA A 50 -11.23 20.79 -52.13
C ALA A 50 -12.08 21.61 -51.15
N GLU A 51 -12.47 22.83 -51.54
CA GLU A 51 -13.28 23.76 -50.75
C GLU A 51 -14.59 23.08 -50.36
N ALA A 52 -14.57 22.39 -49.22
CA ALA A 52 -15.77 22.06 -48.49
C ALA A 52 -16.38 23.39 -48.06
N THR A 53 -17.62 23.62 -48.48
CA THR A 53 -18.51 24.67 -48.01
C THR A 53 -18.26 24.92 -46.52
N PRO A 54 -18.08 26.17 -46.05
CA PRO A 54 -17.65 26.42 -44.69
C PRO A 54 -18.77 25.99 -43.72
N ALA A 55 -18.74 24.73 -43.31
CA ALA A 55 -19.34 24.32 -42.06
C ALA A 55 -18.63 25.16 -41.02
N ALA A 56 -19.36 26.10 -40.40
CA ALA A 56 -18.83 26.99 -39.38
C ALA A 56 -17.99 26.15 -38.41
N HIS A 57 -16.67 26.27 -38.53
CA HIS A 57 -15.74 25.49 -37.73
C HIS A 57 -15.86 26.05 -36.32
N ARG A 58 -16.74 25.44 -35.52
CA ARG A 58 -16.78 25.72 -34.09
C ARG A 58 -15.41 25.37 -33.55
N THR A 59 -14.76 26.38 -32.98
CA THR A 59 -13.48 26.20 -32.30
C THR A 59 -13.66 25.15 -31.19
N ALA A 60 -12.59 24.44 -30.82
CA ALA A 60 -12.64 23.46 -29.74
C ALA A 60 -13.23 24.05 -28.43
N SER A 61 -12.98 25.34 -28.19
CA SER A 61 -13.59 26.14 -27.11
C SER A 61 -15.11 26.30 -27.25
N GLU A 62 -15.63 26.58 -28.44
CA GLU A 62 -17.08 26.70 -28.71
C GLU A 62 -17.80 25.34 -28.66
N ALA A 63 -17.07 24.24 -28.83
CA ALA A 63 -17.58 22.88 -28.69
C ALA A 63 -17.55 22.37 -27.23
N GLY A 64 -17.10 23.19 -26.26
CA GLY A 64 -16.94 22.77 -24.86
C GLY A 64 -15.87 21.69 -24.66
N LEU A 65 -15.01 21.49 -25.64
CA LEU A 65 -13.91 20.55 -25.58
C LEU A 65 -12.79 21.16 -24.71
N ARG A 66 -12.04 20.29 -24.02
CA ARG A 66 -10.95 20.72 -23.13
C ARG A 66 -9.94 21.59 -23.91
N PRO A 67 -9.27 22.55 -23.24
CA PRO A 67 -8.31 23.44 -23.88
C PRO A 67 -7.29 22.66 -24.72
N ALA A 68 -6.78 23.31 -25.78
CA ALA A 68 -5.93 22.71 -26.81
C ALA A 68 -4.86 21.79 -26.20
N LEU A 69 -4.88 20.52 -26.62
CA LEU A 69 -3.87 19.52 -26.26
C LEU A 69 -2.49 20.07 -26.63
N ARG A 70 -1.62 20.20 -25.63
CA ARG A 70 -0.24 20.63 -25.85
C ARG A 70 0.55 19.43 -26.34
N VAL A 71 0.94 19.47 -27.60
CA VAL A 71 1.76 18.41 -28.21
C VAL A 71 3.21 18.87 -28.16
N GLU A 72 4.03 18.14 -27.41
CA GLU A 72 5.46 18.36 -27.30
C GLU A 72 6.19 17.08 -27.73
N VAL A 73 7.23 17.21 -28.55
CA VAL A 73 8.07 16.09 -28.94
C VAL A 73 9.14 15.91 -27.87
N LEU A 74 9.06 14.82 -27.11
CA LEU A 74 10.04 14.45 -26.10
C LEU A 74 10.97 13.37 -26.63
N ASP A 75 12.22 13.39 -26.13
CA ASP A 75 13.12 12.25 -26.23
C ASP A 75 12.49 11.01 -25.55
N PRO A 76 12.71 9.77 -26.05
CA PRO A 76 12.10 8.58 -25.48
C PRO A 76 12.31 8.44 -23.98
N HIS A 77 13.50 8.77 -23.46
CA HIS A 77 13.75 8.69 -22.01
C HIS A 77 12.98 9.74 -21.23
N ALA A 78 12.92 10.97 -21.75
CA ALA A 78 12.14 12.05 -21.14
C ALA A 78 10.64 11.70 -21.09
N LEU A 79 10.12 10.99 -22.10
CA LEU A 79 8.73 10.54 -22.11
C LEU A 79 8.45 9.53 -20.98
N TRP A 80 9.35 8.55 -20.79
CA TRP A 80 9.23 7.58 -19.71
C TRP A 80 9.35 8.25 -18.34
N ASP A 81 10.30 9.17 -18.17
CA ASP A 81 10.51 9.89 -16.92
C ASP A 81 9.31 10.79 -16.57
N ALA A 82 8.73 11.49 -17.55
CA ALA A 82 7.56 12.35 -17.34
C ALA A 82 6.33 11.54 -16.87
N ARG A 83 6.14 10.34 -17.45
CA ARG A 83 5.06 9.43 -17.07
C ARG A 83 5.29 8.90 -15.65
N ASP A 84 6.50 8.45 -15.34
CA ASP A 84 6.81 7.87 -14.05
C ASP A 84 6.82 8.94 -12.95
N ALA A 85 7.21 10.19 -13.25
CA ALA A 85 7.11 11.31 -12.31
C ALA A 85 5.65 11.65 -11.94
N ASP A 86 4.72 11.62 -12.90
CA ASP A 86 3.30 11.88 -12.60
C ASP A 86 2.66 10.71 -11.86
N LEU A 87 2.98 9.47 -12.24
CA LEU A 87 2.51 8.27 -11.54
C LEU A 87 3.06 8.20 -10.11
N ASN A 88 4.36 8.40 -9.91
CA ASN A 88 4.98 8.40 -8.59
C ASN A 88 4.49 9.57 -7.76
N GLY A 89 4.36 10.77 -8.33
CA GLY A 89 3.80 11.92 -7.64
C GLY A 89 2.32 11.73 -7.27
N MET A 90 1.52 11.07 -8.12
CA MET A 90 0.14 10.71 -7.82
C MET A 90 0.06 9.63 -6.74
N VAL A 91 0.94 8.63 -6.79
CA VAL A 91 1.05 7.59 -5.77
C VAL A 91 1.48 8.21 -4.45
N GLU A 92 2.49 9.06 -4.38
CA GLU A 92 2.90 9.74 -3.15
C GLU A 92 1.78 10.61 -2.56
N ARG A 93 1.08 11.37 -3.40
CA ARG A 93 -0.05 12.22 -2.97
C ARG A 93 -1.24 11.41 -2.48
N ASN A 94 -1.50 10.22 -3.03
CA ASN A 94 -2.66 9.41 -2.71
C ASN A 94 -2.35 8.19 -1.83
N ALA A 95 -1.08 7.85 -1.62
CA ALA A 95 -0.62 6.72 -0.82
C ALA A 95 -1.20 6.78 0.60
N PRO A 96 -1.20 7.93 1.31
CA PRO A 96 -1.83 7.99 2.63
C PRO A 96 -3.32 7.61 2.62
N ARG A 97 -4.04 7.96 1.54
CA ARG A 97 -5.48 7.65 1.40
C ARG A 97 -5.71 6.20 1.01
N LEU A 98 -4.89 5.66 0.11
CA LEU A 98 -4.95 4.25 -0.31
C LEU A 98 -4.57 3.32 0.84
N VAL A 99 -3.53 3.67 1.62
CA VAL A 99 -3.13 2.93 2.83
C VAL A 99 -4.23 3.01 3.89
N ALA A 100 -4.82 4.18 4.13
CA ALA A 100 -5.93 4.32 5.09
C ALA A 100 -7.19 3.53 4.66
N ALA A 101 -7.50 3.49 3.36
CA ALA A 101 -8.63 2.73 2.82
C ALA A 101 -8.39 1.21 2.82
N ALA A 102 -7.15 0.77 2.63
CA ALA A 102 -6.78 -0.65 2.65
C ALA A 102 -6.53 -1.19 4.07
N ALA A 103 -6.26 -0.32 5.05
CA ALA A 103 -5.92 -0.70 6.42
C ALA A 103 -6.91 -1.69 7.08
N PRO A 104 -8.25 -1.52 6.97
CA PRO A 104 -9.19 -2.46 7.57
C PRO A 104 -9.12 -3.84 6.92
N ALA A 105 -9.05 -3.91 5.58
CA ALA A 105 -8.99 -5.17 4.85
C ALA A 105 -7.68 -5.94 5.09
N VAL A 106 -6.56 -5.22 5.20
CA VAL A 106 -5.26 -5.81 5.55
C VAL A 106 -5.26 -6.28 7.01
N ALA A 107 -5.82 -5.50 7.93
CA ALA A 107 -5.95 -5.91 9.33
C ALA A 107 -6.80 -7.18 9.47
N ASP A 108 -7.95 -7.25 8.78
CA ASP A 108 -8.82 -8.43 8.77
C ASP A 108 -8.12 -9.66 8.16
N ALA A 109 -7.40 -9.47 7.05
CA ALA A 109 -6.64 -10.55 6.42
C ALA A 109 -5.51 -11.08 7.34
N VAL A 110 -4.82 -10.19 8.05
CA VAL A 110 -3.78 -10.56 9.02
C VAL A 110 -4.40 -11.30 10.21
N VAL A 111 -5.53 -10.82 10.75
CA VAL A 111 -6.25 -11.49 11.84
C VAL A 111 -6.70 -12.89 11.40
N GLN A 112 -7.29 -13.03 10.20
CA GLN A 112 -7.70 -14.32 9.66
C GLN A 112 -6.51 -15.28 9.45
N GLN A 113 -5.39 -14.77 8.94
CA GLN A 113 -4.19 -15.59 8.76
C GLN A 113 -3.59 -16.05 10.10
N VAL A 114 -3.64 -15.21 11.14
CA VAL A 114 -3.21 -15.59 12.49
C VAL A 114 -4.18 -16.61 13.08
N SER A 115 -5.48 -16.39 12.92
CA SER A 115 -6.54 -17.29 13.40
C SER A 115 -6.36 -18.70 12.83
N THR A 116 -6.23 -18.81 11.50
CA THR A 116 -6.04 -20.08 10.81
C THR A 116 -4.74 -20.81 11.20
N ARG A 117 -3.66 -20.07 11.47
CA ARG A 117 -2.42 -20.66 12.00
C ARG A 117 -2.60 -21.19 13.42
N ILE A 118 -3.30 -20.44 14.27
CA ILE A 118 -3.61 -20.87 15.64
C ILE A 118 -4.49 -22.11 15.60
N ASP A 119 -5.55 -22.14 14.80
CA ASP A 119 -6.44 -23.30 14.68
C ASP A 119 -5.68 -24.54 14.22
N LYS A 120 -4.80 -24.38 13.21
CA LYS A 120 -3.94 -25.48 12.73
C LYS A 120 -2.96 -25.97 13.81
N ALA A 121 -2.35 -25.06 14.56
CA ALA A 121 -1.45 -25.42 15.65
C ALA A 121 -2.20 -26.12 16.81
N THR A 122 -3.42 -25.67 17.10
CA THR A 122 -4.29 -26.20 18.17
C THR A 122 -4.78 -27.60 17.81
N ALA A 123 -5.17 -27.83 16.56
CA ALA A 123 -5.51 -29.14 16.03
C ALA A 123 -4.33 -30.12 16.08
N ASN A 124 -3.14 -29.67 15.68
CA ASN A 124 -1.92 -30.49 15.74
C ASN A 124 -1.49 -30.83 17.17
N ALA A 125 -1.79 -29.95 18.14
CA ALA A 125 -1.49 -30.15 19.55
C ALA A 125 -2.57 -30.95 20.30
N GLY A 126 -3.67 -31.35 19.64
CA GLY A 126 -4.77 -32.10 20.28
C GLY A 126 -5.55 -31.32 21.34
N LEU A 127 -5.48 -29.99 21.31
CA LEU A 127 -6.16 -29.12 22.28
C LEU A 127 -7.63 -28.93 21.87
N ARG A 128 -8.58 -29.41 22.69
CA ARG A 128 -10.02 -29.22 22.46
C ARG A 128 -10.46 -27.84 22.96
N PRO A 129 -11.31 -27.09 22.23
CA PRO A 129 -11.77 -25.77 22.69
C PRO A 129 -12.60 -25.92 23.97
N ALA A 130 -12.09 -25.44 25.09
CA ALA A 130 -12.82 -25.39 26.35
C ALA A 130 -13.65 -24.10 26.39
N ILE A 131 -14.86 -24.12 25.83
CA ILE A 131 -15.84 -23.07 26.10
C ILE A 131 -16.40 -23.35 27.50
N HIS A 132 -15.76 -22.77 28.51
CA HIS A 132 -16.36 -22.54 29.81
C HIS A 132 -16.29 -21.06 30.13
N ALA A 133 -17.47 -20.42 30.21
CA ALA A 133 -17.62 -19.08 30.75
C ALA A 133 -17.12 -19.07 32.20
N ARG A 134 -16.01 -18.37 32.47
CA ARG A 134 -15.48 -18.14 33.81
C ARG A 134 -15.53 -16.63 34.10
N PRO A 135 -15.96 -16.19 35.31
CA PRO A 135 -16.05 -14.77 35.63
C PRO A 135 -14.65 -14.13 35.61
N ALA A 136 -14.62 -12.85 35.25
CA ALA A 136 -13.45 -12.03 35.04
C ALA A 136 -12.34 -12.23 36.08
N ALA A 137 -11.30 -12.95 35.69
CA ALA A 137 -9.95 -12.78 36.19
C ALA A 137 -9.07 -12.62 34.95
N ALA A 138 -8.35 -11.50 34.88
CA ALA A 138 -7.56 -11.10 33.72
C ALA A 138 -6.71 -12.27 33.18
N PRO A 139 -6.78 -12.61 31.88
CA PRO A 139 -5.93 -13.63 31.32
C PRO A 139 -4.50 -13.10 31.29
N ALA A 140 -3.62 -13.74 32.06
CA ALA A 140 -2.19 -13.60 31.89
C ALA A 140 -1.85 -13.93 30.43
N ALA A 141 -1.39 -12.92 29.69
CA ALA A 141 -0.92 -13.08 28.33
C ALA A 141 0.05 -14.26 28.24
N PRO A 142 0.05 -15.03 27.13
CA PRO A 142 1.10 -16.01 26.90
C PRO A 142 2.42 -15.28 27.08
N THR A 143 3.34 -15.88 27.84
CA THR A 143 4.67 -15.32 28.06
C THR A 143 5.37 -15.29 26.71
N ALA A 144 5.13 -14.24 25.92
CA ALA A 144 5.89 -13.94 24.74
C ALA A 144 7.33 -13.95 25.20
N SER A 145 8.11 -14.88 24.68
CA SER A 145 9.52 -15.02 24.99
C SER A 145 10.13 -13.62 24.95
N ARG A 146 10.56 -13.13 26.12
CA ARG A 146 11.18 -11.82 26.30
C ARG A 146 12.60 -11.86 25.73
N GLY A 147 12.69 -12.15 24.44
CA GLY A 147 13.95 -12.32 23.73
C GLY A 147 14.72 -11.00 23.72
N LEU A 148 16.04 -11.10 23.74
CA LEU A 148 16.89 -9.93 23.64
C LEU A 148 17.03 -9.58 22.16
N VAL A 149 16.70 -8.34 21.82
CA VAL A 149 16.87 -7.79 20.47
C VAL A 149 18.22 -7.09 20.44
N GLN A 150 19.11 -7.53 19.56
CA GLN A 150 20.39 -6.88 19.38
C GLN A 150 20.23 -5.62 18.53
N LEU A 151 20.71 -4.48 19.03
CA LEU A 151 20.69 -3.19 18.32
C LEU A 151 22.05 -2.86 17.68
N GLY A 152 23.12 -3.51 18.12
CA GLY A 152 24.43 -3.29 17.53
C GLY A 152 25.55 -4.01 18.27
N ALA A 153 26.72 -4.00 17.65
CA ALA A 153 27.98 -4.44 18.24
C ALA A 153 28.98 -3.28 18.18
N TYR A 154 29.55 -2.91 19.31
CA TYR A 154 30.45 -1.77 19.45
C TYR A 154 31.83 -2.22 19.91
N SER A 155 32.85 -1.39 19.70
CA SER A 155 34.23 -1.70 20.07
C SER A 155 34.50 -1.67 21.58
N SER A 156 33.60 -1.08 22.37
CA SER A 156 33.69 -1.03 23.83
C SER A 156 32.32 -0.77 24.47
N GLU A 157 32.20 -1.07 25.76
CA GLU A 157 30.99 -0.78 26.52
C GLU A 157 30.69 0.73 26.58
N ALA A 158 31.72 1.57 26.67
CA ALA A 158 31.55 3.03 26.65
C ALA A 158 30.91 3.51 25.35
N SER A 159 31.37 2.99 24.21
CA SER A 159 30.78 3.31 22.90
C SER A 159 29.35 2.78 22.75
N ALA A 160 29.04 1.62 23.33
CA ALA A 160 27.68 1.07 23.38
C ALA A 160 26.74 1.95 24.21
N ARG A 161 27.17 2.42 25.39
CA ARG A 161 26.39 3.36 26.23
C ARG A 161 26.15 4.69 25.52
N ALA A 162 27.16 5.22 24.84
CA ALA A 162 27.03 6.45 24.05
C ALA A 162 26.06 6.26 22.86
N ALA A 163 26.02 5.09 22.25
CA ALA A 163 25.05 4.76 21.21
C ALA A 163 23.62 4.66 21.77
N TRP A 164 23.45 4.00 22.91
CA TRP A 164 22.17 3.92 23.60
C TRP A 164 21.60 5.30 23.95
N ALA A 165 22.44 6.20 24.49
CA ALA A 165 22.03 7.57 24.82
C ALA A 165 21.57 8.35 23.58
N ARG A 166 22.27 8.19 22.44
CA ARG A 166 21.89 8.81 21.17
C ARG A 166 20.55 8.28 20.65
N LEU A 167 20.33 6.97 20.75
CA LEU A 167 19.05 6.36 20.35
C LEU A 167 17.89 6.87 21.23
N LYS A 168 18.09 6.96 22.55
CA LYS A 168 17.10 7.50 23.49
C LYS A 168 16.82 8.99 23.35
N GLY A 169 17.78 9.77 22.85
CA GLY A 169 17.61 11.20 22.57
C GLY A 169 17.17 11.52 21.14
N GLY A 170 17.11 10.53 20.27
CA GLY A 170 16.80 10.68 18.84
C GLY A 170 15.39 10.23 18.47
N GLN A 171 15.18 9.95 17.19
CA GLN A 171 13.88 9.53 16.66
C GLN A 171 13.42 8.16 17.16
N ALA A 172 14.32 7.35 17.72
CA ALA A 172 14.02 6.05 18.31
C ALA A 172 13.48 6.14 19.76
N ALA A 173 13.45 7.34 20.35
CA ALA A 173 13.15 7.53 21.78
C ALA A 173 11.84 6.89 22.22
N TRP A 174 10.79 7.02 21.39
CA TRP A 174 9.44 6.50 21.65
C TRP A 174 9.40 4.96 21.68
N ALA A 175 10.14 4.29 20.82
CA ALA A 175 10.18 2.83 20.74
C ALA A 175 11.06 2.21 21.83
N LEU A 176 12.00 3.00 22.36
CA LEU A 176 12.91 2.62 23.43
C LEU A 176 12.44 3.09 24.80
N ASP A 177 11.22 3.64 24.89
CA ASP A 177 10.67 4.09 26.16
C ASP A 177 10.29 2.93 27.07
N GLY A 178 10.67 3.05 28.35
CA GLY A 178 10.56 1.96 29.32
C GLY A 178 11.45 0.73 29.04
N LEU A 179 12.27 0.71 27.99
CA LEU A 179 13.19 -0.39 27.69
C LEU A 179 14.54 -0.20 28.40
N SER A 180 15.12 -1.30 28.87
CA SER A 180 16.44 -1.32 29.48
C SER A 180 17.48 -1.94 28.54
N PRO A 181 18.65 -1.31 28.36
CA PRO A 181 19.75 -1.89 27.60
C PRO A 181 20.47 -2.98 28.41
N VAL A 182 21.00 -3.96 27.71
CA VAL A 182 21.90 -5.00 28.20
C VAL A 182 23.18 -4.92 27.38
N TYR A 183 24.32 -4.82 28.06
CA TYR A 183 25.64 -4.75 27.44
C TYR A 183 26.34 -6.08 27.66
N GLU A 184 26.65 -6.80 26.59
CA GLU A 184 27.27 -8.12 26.64
C GLU A 184 28.61 -8.09 25.94
N ALA A 185 29.68 -8.38 26.68
CA ALA A 185 31.02 -8.53 26.11
C ALA A 185 31.10 -9.88 25.37
N VAL A 186 31.59 -9.85 24.13
CA VAL A 186 31.74 -11.02 23.27
C VAL A 186 33.03 -10.92 22.48
N ASP A 187 33.81 -12.00 22.46
CA ASP A 187 34.96 -12.13 21.57
C ASP A 187 34.56 -12.80 20.26
N VAL A 188 34.81 -12.11 19.15
CA VAL A 188 34.51 -12.59 17.79
C VAL A 188 35.78 -12.48 16.95
N GLY A 189 36.34 -13.61 16.54
CA GLY A 189 37.54 -13.65 15.70
C GLY A 189 38.76 -12.97 16.34
N GLY A 190 38.94 -13.13 17.66
CA GLY A 190 40.06 -12.53 18.41
C GLY A 190 39.89 -11.03 18.72
N ARG A 191 38.71 -10.45 18.44
CA ARG A 191 38.38 -9.06 18.77
C ARG A 191 37.29 -9.02 19.82
N SER A 192 37.53 -8.28 20.90
CA SER A 192 36.53 -8.04 21.92
C SER A 192 35.56 -6.95 21.48
N LEU A 193 34.27 -7.26 21.53
CA LEU A 193 33.17 -6.37 21.16
C LEU A 193 32.13 -6.35 22.27
N THR A 194 31.34 -5.28 22.34
CA THR A 194 30.18 -5.18 23.24
C THR A 194 28.91 -5.16 22.42
N ARG A 195 28.06 -6.18 22.58
CA ARG A 195 26.73 -6.24 22.00
C ARG A 195 25.76 -5.44 22.85
N LEU A 196 25.07 -4.48 22.23
CA LEU A 196 23.95 -3.77 22.83
C LEU A 196 22.68 -4.54 22.52
N LYS A 197 21.98 -4.96 23.56
CA LYS A 197 20.72 -5.68 23.46
C LYS A 197 19.63 -4.96 24.24
N VAL A 198 18.37 -5.12 23.86
CA VAL A 198 17.22 -4.65 24.62
C VAL A 198 16.21 -5.76 24.82
N ARG A 199 15.59 -5.79 26.00
CA ARG A 199 14.51 -6.73 26.28
C ARG A 199 13.21 -6.19 25.69
N ALA A 200 12.90 -6.59 24.46
CA ALA A 200 11.64 -6.28 23.83
C ALA A 200 10.71 -7.50 23.87
N PRO A 201 9.39 -7.33 24.02
CA PRO A 201 8.45 -8.41 23.70
C PRO A 201 8.65 -8.82 22.23
N ALA A 202 8.54 -10.10 21.88
CA ALA A 202 8.83 -10.59 20.53
C ALA A 202 8.02 -9.87 19.41
N ALA A 203 6.79 -9.42 19.72
CA ALA A 203 5.97 -8.60 18.82
C ALA A 203 6.54 -7.19 18.56
N GLY A 204 7.49 -6.73 19.37
CA GLY A 204 8.11 -5.40 19.32
C GLY A 204 9.52 -5.35 18.73
N ALA A 205 10.17 -6.49 18.44
CA ALA A 205 11.53 -6.52 17.91
C ALA A 205 11.66 -5.76 16.57
N GLY A 206 10.72 -6.00 15.65
CA GLY A 206 10.68 -5.29 14.36
C GLY A 206 10.46 -3.78 14.51
N ALA A 207 9.58 -3.37 15.43
CA ALA A 207 9.32 -1.96 15.70
C ALA A 207 10.55 -1.25 16.31
N VAL A 208 11.25 -1.92 17.22
CA VAL A 208 12.49 -1.40 17.81
C VAL A 208 13.60 -1.26 16.76
N CYS A 209 13.80 -2.27 15.90
CA CYS A 209 14.79 -2.21 14.83
C CYS A 209 14.46 -1.10 13.82
N ALA A 210 13.20 -0.98 13.40
CA ALA A 210 12.76 0.07 12.49
C ALA A 210 12.94 1.47 13.10
N ALA A 211 12.56 1.66 14.37
CA ALA A 211 12.74 2.94 15.06
C ALA A 211 14.22 3.30 15.26
N ALA A 212 15.08 2.31 15.45
CA ALA A 212 16.53 2.49 15.51
C ALA A 212 17.19 2.72 14.12
N GLY A 213 16.42 2.64 13.03
CA GLY A 213 16.95 2.76 11.66
C GLY A 213 17.84 1.59 11.24
N ILE A 214 17.60 0.40 11.79
CA ILE A 214 18.37 -0.82 11.52
C ILE A 214 17.55 -1.74 10.63
N ASP A 215 17.88 -1.78 9.34
CA ASP A 215 17.16 -2.62 8.37
C ASP A 215 17.65 -4.06 8.29
N ASP A 216 18.77 -4.34 8.92
CA ASP A 216 19.45 -5.62 8.84
C ASP A 216 18.62 -6.80 9.41
N PRO A 217 18.67 -7.98 8.75
CA PRO A 217 17.97 -9.17 9.22
C PRO A 217 18.41 -9.66 10.60
N TRP A 218 19.65 -9.37 11.02
CA TRP A 218 20.17 -9.80 12.32
C TRP A 218 19.50 -9.09 13.49
N CYS A 219 19.03 -7.85 13.32
CA CYS A 219 18.36 -7.10 14.39
C CYS A 219 16.99 -7.72 14.71
N ARG A 220 16.25 -8.18 13.69
CA ARG A 220 14.90 -8.72 13.84
C ARG A 220 14.87 -10.12 14.48
N ARG A 221 16.03 -10.75 14.64
CA ARG A 221 16.16 -12.06 15.31
C ARG A 221 16.23 -11.81 16.81
N ALA A 222 15.23 -12.30 17.55
CA ALA A 222 15.32 -12.42 18.99
C ALA A 222 16.36 -13.50 19.34
N VAL A 223 17.31 -13.15 20.21
CA VAL A 223 18.37 -14.05 20.70
C VAL A 223 18.20 -14.27 22.20
#